data_AF-A0A9P6DLS9-F1
#
_entry.id   AF-A0A9P6DLS9-F1
#
_cell.length_a   1.000
_cell.length_b   1.000
_cell.length_c   1.000
_cell.angle_alpha   90.00
_cell.angle_beta   90.00
_cell.angle_gamma   90.00
#
_symmetry.space_group_name_H-M   'P 1'
#
loop_
_entity.id
_entity.type
_entity.pdbx_description
1 polymer ?
#
loop_
_entity_poly.entity_id
_entity_poly.type
_entity_poly.pdbx_seq_one_letter_code
_entity_poly.pdbx_strand_id
1 'polypeptide(L)'
;VNEILDLLYTNLETYPSVRTWVFQKVETVYTLDVRQISGPQFGLCFNASHLHSEKIHEFLYTKLSSKLERDTLALWNLLISLLAPDPSTVTGVRLTKYRKGKRKDNTGTDAVVDYEMDNENLEDGGKILDHEAEIDEMAVHDLGLITVVCQYLCHIASIMAHSTNMRCNALQTAIGFFLEASNAPKTVCELLAHSGMSVSAATTSRMLGPLRSQCEMKLKGLG
;
A
#
# COMPACT_ATOMS: atom_id res chain seq x y z
N VAL A 1 21.80 -9.98 28.95
CA VAL A 1 20.99 -10.85 28.06
C VAL A 1 21.57 -10.89 26.66
N ASN A 2 21.82 -9.73 26.02
CA ASN A 2 22.41 -9.66 24.68
C ASN A 2 23.76 -10.38 24.56
N GLU A 3 24.69 -10.19 25.50
CA GLU A 3 26.00 -10.89 25.48
C GLU A 3 25.89 -12.42 25.50
N ILE A 4 24.89 -12.98 26.21
CA ILE A 4 24.66 -14.43 26.26
C ILE A 4 24.09 -14.92 24.94
N LEU A 5 23.18 -14.16 24.33
CA LEU A 5 22.62 -14.48 23.02
C LEU A 5 23.69 -14.41 21.92
N ASP A 6 24.57 -13.41 21.99
CA ASP A 6 25.69 -13.26 21.06
C ASP A 6 26.68 -14.43 21.18
N LEU A 7 27.00 -14.87 22.41
CA LEU A 7 27.83 -16.04 22.66
C LEU A 7 27.19 -17.33 22.13
N LEU A 8 25.87 -17.50 22.33
CA LEU A 8 25.12 -18.65 21.82
C LEU A 8 24.99 -18.64 20.29
N TYR A 9 24.97 -17.46 19.69
CA TYR A 9 24.89 -17.27 18.24
C TYR A 9 26.25 -17.46 17.55
N THR A 10 27.34 -17.08 18.21
CA THR A 10 28.70 -17.20 17.65
C THR A 10 29.30 -18.61 17.81
N ASN A 11 28.77 -19.43 18.71
CA ASN A 11 29.22 -20.81 18.90
C ASN A 11 28.65 -21.75 17.82
N LEU A 12 29.54 -22.39 17.05
CA LEU A 12 29.22 -23.30 15.94
C LEU A 12 28.35 -24.50 16.33
N GLU A 13 28.49 -25.02 17.56
CA GLU A 13 27.74 -26.19 18.03
C GLU A 13 26.32 -25.82 18.43
N THR A 14 26.12 -24.66 19.07
CA THR A 14 24.80 -24.20 19.51
C THR A 14 24.04 -23.43 18.43
N TYR A 15 24.75 -22.85 17.46
CA TYR A 15 24.19 -21.98 16.43
C TYR A 15 22.99 -22.59 15.69
N PRO A 16 23.02 -23.85 15.19
CA PRO A 16 21.87 -24.41 14.46
C PRO A 16 20.60 -24.52 15.32
N SER A 17 20.75 -24.94 16.58
CA SER A 17 19.64 -25.10 17.53
C SER A 17 19.08 -23.74 17.95
N VAL A 18 19.95 -22.80 18.28
CA VAL A 18 19.60 -21.42 18.66
C VAL A 18 18.89 -20.73 17.49
N ARG A 19 19.44 -20.83 16.28
CA ARG A 19 18.85 -20.29 15.05
C ARG A 19 17.43 -20.83 14.84
N THR A 20 17.26 -22.16 14.88
CA THR A 20 15.95 -22.80 14.70
C THR A 20 14.94 -22.32 15.73
N TRP A 21 15.34 -22.27 17.01
CA TRP A 21 14.49 -21.77 18.08
C TRP A 21 14.09 -20.30 17.89
N VAL A 22 15.03 -19.42 17.50
CA VAL A 22 14.74 -18.02 17.18
C VAL A 22 13.73 -17.93 16.04
N PHE A 23 13.93 -18.67 14.94
CA PHE A 23 13.00 -18.66 13.81
C PHE A 23 11.59 -19.10 14.23
N GLN A 24 11.46 -20.15 15.04
CA GLN A 24 10.15 -20.59 15.55
C GLN A 24 9.46 -19.51 16.40
N LYS A 25 10.22 -18.79 17.23
CA LYS A 25 9.68 -17.68 18.04
C LYS A 25 9.24 -16.51 17.16
N VAL A 26 10.07 -16.14 16.20
CA VAL A 26 9.81 -15.07 15.23
C VAL A 26 8.58 -15.40 14.37
N GLU A 27 8.48 -16.63 13.87
CA GLU A 27 7.32 -17.13 13.12
C GLU A 27 6.04 -17.05 13.96
N THR A 28 6.11 -17.42 15.24
CA THR A 28 4.97 -17.32 16.16
C THR A 28 4.49 -15.88 16.30
N VAL A 29 5.41 -14.93 16.48
CA VAL A 29 5.08 -13.49 16.62
C VAL A 29 4.42 -12.97 15.34
N TYR A 30 5.04 -13.17 14.18
CA TYR A 30 4.46 -12.67 12.93
C TYR A 30 3.16 -13.36 12.54
N THR A 31 2.99 -14.64 12.87
CA THR A 31 1.72 -15.35 12.67
C THR A 31 0.60 -14.73 13.52
N LEU A 32 0.91 -14.32 14.75
CA LEU A 32 -0.06 -13.64 15.61
C LEU A 32 -0.42 -12.26 15.06
N ASP A 33 0.55 -11.47 14.63
CA ASP A 33 0.33 -10.17 13.99
C ASP A 33 -0.56 -10.31 12.74
N VAL A 34 -0.23 -11.24 11.85
CA VAL A 34 -1.03 -11.50 10.63
C VAL A 34 -2.46 -11.94 10.98
N ARG A 35 -2.63 -12.80 11.99
CA ARG A 35 -3.96 -13.18 12.48
C ARG A 35 -4.73 -12.00 13.04
N GLN A 36 -4.07 -11.13 13.79
CA GLN A 36 -4.68 -9.94 14.37
C GLN A 36 -5.20 -8.99 13.29
N ILE A 37 -4.40 -8.71 12.25
CA ILE A 37 -4.84 -7.85 11.14
C ILE A 37 -5.91 -8.52 10.28
N SER A 38 -5.95 -9.86 10.25
CA SER A 38 -7.00 -10.61 9.55
C SER A 38 -8.35 -10.64 10.29
N GLY A 39 -8.40 -10.11 11.51
CA GLY A 39 -9.60 -10.05 12.32
C GLY A 39 -10.60 -9.01 11.82
N PRO A 40 -11.93 -9.22 11.99
CA PRO A 40 -12.96 -8.27 11.57
C PRO A 40 -12.79 -6.88 12.22
N GLN A 41 -12.25 -6.82 13.43
CA GLN A 41 -11.95 -5.58 14.17
C GLN A 41 -10.87 -4.73 13.51
N PHE A 42 -10.03 -5.32 12.65
CA PHE A 42 -8.97 -4.58 11.98
C PHE A 42 -9.52 -3.70 10.86
N GLY A 43 -10.65 -4.08 10.24
CA GLY A 43 -11.32 -3.29 9.21
C GLY A 43 -10.96 -3.68 7.77
N LEU A 44 -10.31 -4.83 7.57
CA LEU A 44 -9.97 -5.35 6.24
C LEU A 44 -11.07 -6.24 5.63
N CYS A 45 -12.15 -6.51 6.36
CA CYS A 45 -13.30 -7.27 5.86
C CYS A 45 -14.40 -6.32 5.36
N PHE A 46 -14.64 -6.30 4.05
CA PHE A 46 -15.69 -5.51 3.43
C PHE A 46 -16.88 -6.38 3.06
N ASN A 47 -18.06 -5.93 3.50
CA ASN A 47 -19.32 -6.48 3.04
C ASN A 47 -19.94 -5.51 2.03
N ALA A 48 -20.18 -6.02 0.82
CA ALA A 48 -20.72 -5.26 -0.29
C ALA A 48 -22.01 -4.49 0.06
N SER A 49 -22.88 -5.11 0.86
CA SER A 49 -24.18 -4.54 1.23
C SER A 49 -24.10 -3.43 2.29
N HIS A 50 -22.95 -3.25 2.95
CA HIS A 50 -22.77 -2.30 4.06
C HIS A 50 -21.66 -1.28 3.80
N LEU A 51 -21.18 -1.18 2.56
CA LEU A 51 -20.15 -0.21 2.19
C LEU A 51 -20.77 1.19 2.10
N HIS A 52 -20.36 2.06 3.01
CA HIS A 52 -20.76 3.47 3.03
C HIS A 52 -19.57 4.33 2.59
N SER A 53 -19.82 5.53 2.07
CA SER A 53 -18.77 6.46 1.62
C SER A 53 -17.74 6.73 2.73
N GLU A 54 -18.18 6.82 3.98
CA GLU A 54 -17.33 6.96 5.16
C GLU A 54 -16.36 5.78 5.34
N LYS A 55 -16.82 4.54 5.11
CA LYS A 55 -15.98 3.34 5.22
C LYS A 55 -14.92 3.24 4.12
N ILE A 56 -15.21 3.78 2.93
CA ILE A 56 -14.22 3.89 1.85
C ILE A 56 -13.15 4.92 2.22
N HIS A 57 -13.54 6.03 2.85
CA HIS A 57 -12.59 6.99 3.41
C HIS A 57 -11.83 6.45 4.62
N GLU A 58 -12.42 5.53 5.40
CA GLU A 58 -11.70 4.82 6.46
C GLU A 58 -10.68 3.82 5.93
N PHE A 59 -10.92 3.26 4.74
CA PHE A 59 -9.98 2.44 4.00
C PHE A 59 -8.81 3.26 3.39
N LEU A 60 -8.76 4.58 3.60
CA LEU A 60 -7.60 5.36 3.20
C LEU A 60 -6.34 4.80 3.88
N TYR A 61 -5.31 4.58 3.05
CA TYR A 61 -4.03 4.01 3.46
C TYR A 61 -3.42 4.70 4.69
N THR A 62 -3.72 5.97 4.95
CA THR A 62 -3.25 6.72 6.12
C THR A 62 -3.79 6.19 7.45
N LYS A 63 -5.08 5.81 7.51
CA LYS A 63 -5.68 5.23 8.73
C LYS A 63 -5.23 3.79 8.91
N LEU A 64 -5.13 3.04 7.82
CA LEU A 64 -4.68 1.65 7.83
C LEU A 64 -3.20 1.55 8.24
N SER A 65 -2.32 2.39 7.71
CA SER A 65 -0.90 2.43 8.06
C SER A 65 -0.71 2.76 9.54
N SER A 66 -1.38 3.81 10.03
CA SER A 66 -1.33 4.19 11.46
C SER A 66 -1.81 3.07 12.38
N LYS A 67 -2.79 2.27 11.92
CA LYS A 67 -3.31 1.13 12.66
C LYS A 67 -2.35 -0.06 12.62
N LEU A 68 -1.75 -0.36 11.47
CA LEU A 68 -0.73 -1.41 11.32
C LEU A 68 0.50 -1.11 12.17
N GLU A 69 0.98 0.12 12.15
CA GLU A 69 2.12 0.58 12.95
C GLU A 69 1.86 0.41 14.45
N ARG A 70 0.68 0.83 14.92
CA ARG A 70 0.32 0.76 16.34
C ARG A 70 0.01 -0.66 16.81
N ASP A 71 -0.78 -1.39 16.05
CA ASP A 71 -1.38 -2.65 16.52
C ASP A 71 -0.51 -3.87 16.17
N THR A 72 0.41 -3.76 15.20
CA THR A 72 1.31 -4.83 14.75
C THR A 72 2.73 -4.31 14.46
N LEU A 73 3.35 -3.72 15.47
CA LEU A 73 4.66 -3.06 15.35
C LEU A 73 5.77 -3.98 14.82
N ALA A 74 5.77 -5.27 15.22
CA ALA A 74 6.78 -6.21 14.75
C ALA A 74 6.63 -6.46 13.24
N LEU A 75 5.43 -6.83 12.79
CA LEU A 75 5.15 -7.01 11.36
C LEU A 75 5.43 -5.74 10.55
N TRP A 76 5.03 -4.58 11.06
CA TRP A 76 5.30 -3.28 10.42
C TRP A 76 6.79 -3.04 10.21
N ASN A 77 7.60 -3.22 11.26
CA ASN A 77 9.05 -3.05 11.17
C ASN A 77 9.71 -4.07 10.24
N LEU A 78 9.22 -5.31 10.23
CA LEU A 78 9.71 -6.33 9.28
C LEU A 78 9.45 -5.87 7.85
N LEU A 79 8.21 -5.46 7.53
CA LEU A 79 7.84 -5.07 6.19
C LEU A 79 8.60 -3.81 5.74
N ILE A 80 8.80 -2.82 6.63
CA ILE A 80 9.68 -1.68 6.36
C ILE A 80 11.09 -2.17 6.05
N SER A 81 11.66 -3.06 6.86
CA SER A 81 13.04 -3.54 6.66
C SER A 81 13.19 -4.32 5.35
N LEU A 82 12.16 -5.06 4.93
CA LEU A 82 12.18 -5.85 3.69
C LEU A 82 11.92 -5.02 2.43
N LEU A 83 11.19 -3.90 2.55
CA LEU A 83 10.81 -3.04 1.43
C LEU A 83 11.60 -1.74 1.38
N ALA A 84 12.43 -1.46 2.39
CA ALA A 84 13.32 -0.32 2.39
C ALA A 84 14.20 -0.41 1.13
N PRO A 85 14.27 0.66 0.33
CA PRO A 85 15.14 0.66 -0.83
C PRO A 85 16.58 0.47 -0.38
N ASP A 86 17.34 -0.34 -1.12
CA ASP A 86 18.75 -0.55 -0.84
C ASP A 86 19.46 0.81 -0.92
N PRO A 87 20.12 1.29 0.16
CA PRO A 87 20.75 2.60 0.17
C PRO A 87 21.77 2.79 -0.96
N SER A 88 22.34 1.72 -1.50
CA SER A 88 23.25 1.78 -2.66
C SER A 88 22.53 2.06 -3.99
N THR A 89 21.25 1.72 -4.09
CA THR A 89 20.42 1.92 -5.30
C THR A 89 19.74 3.29 -5.35
N VAL A 90 19.61 3.98 -4.22
CA VAL A 90 18.92 5.27 -4.11
C VAL A 90 19.75 6.43 -4.66
N THR A 91 21.07 6.24 -4.84
CA THR A 91 22.00 7.29 -5.31
C THR A 91 21.73 7.83 -6.73
N GLY A 92 20.80 7.24 -7.48
CA GLY A 92 20.37 7.71 -8.80
C GLY A 92 18.86 7.90 -8.96
N VAL A 93 18.06 7.73 -7.90
CA VAL A 93 16.60 7.91 -8.00
C VAL A 93 16.28 9.40 -7.84
N ARG A 94 16.41 10.16 -8.93
CA ARG A 94 15.68 11.41 -9.06
C ARG A 94 14.22 11.07 -9.26
N LEU A 95 13.41 11.19 -8.22
CA LEU A 95 11.96 11.31 -8.39
C LEU A 95 11.73 12.54 -9.26
N THR A 96 11.46 12.31 -10.54
CA THR A 96 11.10 13.38 -11.45
C THR A 96 9.88 14.07 -10.86
N LYS A 97 9.98 15.40 -10.76
CA LYS A 97 9.03 16.28 -10.08
C LYS A 97 7.60 15.79 -10.25
N TYR A 98 6.85 15.74 -9.14
CA TYR A 98 5.41 15.53 -9.11
C TYR A 98 4.73 16.54 -10.05
N ARG A 99 4.61 16.21 -11.34
CA ARG A 99 3.90 17.04 -12.29
C ARG A 99 2.44 16.85 -11.94
N LYS A 100 1.86 17.84 -11.25
CA LYS A 100 0.40 18.03 -11.25
C LYS A 100 -0.02 17.91 -12.70
N GLY A 101 -0.64 16.78 -13.06
CA GLY A 101 -1.11 16.53 -14.40
C GLY A 101 -1.95 17.74 -14.80
N LYS A 102 -1.49 18.48 -15.82
CA LYS A 102 -2.36 19.49 -16.44
C LYS A 102 -3.61 18.72 -16.85
N ARG A 103 -4.76 19.15 -16.33
CA ARG A 103 -6.08 18.63 -16.71
C ARG A 103 -6.11 18.59 -18.24
N LYS A 104 -5.94 17.40 -18.80
CA LYS A 104 -6.34 17.09 -20.15
C LYS A 104 -7.70 16.46 -19.97
N ASP A 105 -8.69 17.10 -20.55
CA ASP A 105 -10.09 16.81 -20.31
C ASP A 105 -10.37 15.30 -20.50
N ASN A 106 -10.94 14.69 -19.47
CA ASN A 106 -11.62 13.39 -19.45
C ASN A 106 -10.86 12.05 -19.35
N THR A 107 -9.61 11.98 -18.88
CA THR A 107 -9.07 10.72 -18.32
C THR A 107 -8.36 10.98 -17.00
N GLY A 108 -8.69 10.22 -15.97
CA GLY A 108 -8.34 10.45 -14.57
C GLY A 108 -6.87 10.81 -14.33
N THR A 109 -6.63 11.64 -13.31
CA THR A 109 -5.31 11.93 -12.77
C THR A 109 -4.71 10.66 -12.19
N ASP A 110 -3.93 9.95 -12.99
CA ASP A 110 -3.05 8.90 -12.52
C ASP A 110 -1.76 9.56 -12.01
N ALA A 111 -1.48 9.40 -10.72
CA ALA A 111 -0.17 9.71 -10.18
C ALA A 111 0.75 8.54 -10.55
N VAL A 112 1.25 8.53 -11.80
CA VAL A 112 2.32 7.61 -12.18
C VAL A 112 3.61 8.19 -11.61
N VAL A 113 4.25 7.42 -10.72
CA VAL A 113 5.65 7.67 -10.37
C VAL A 113 6.46 7.12 -11.54
N ASP A 114 6.85 8.00 -12.46
CA ASP A 114 7.79 7.63 -13.53
C ASP A 114 9.17 7.49 -12.89
N TYR A 115 9.62 6.24 -12.76
CA TYR A 115 11.00 5.93 -12.42
C TYR A 115 11.83 6.07 -13.70
N GLU A 116 12.35 7.27 -13.96
CA GLU A 116 13.45 7.41 -14.92
C GLU A 116 14.68 6.75 -14.28
N MET A 117 15.00 5.53 -14.72
CA MET A 117 16.31 4.96 -14.46
C MET A 117 17.31 5.73 -15.33
N ASP A 118 18.14 6.57 -14.71
CA ASP A 118 19.25 7.23 -15.37
C ASP A 118 20.15 6.17 -16.01
N ASN A 119 19.96 5.95 -17.31
CA ASN A 119 20.86 5.16 -18.12
C ASN A 119 22.00 6.10 -18.49
N GLU A 120 23.08 6.05 -17.71
CA GLU A 120 24.27 6.89 -17.87
C GLU A 120 24.77 6.85 -19.32
N ASN A 121 24.42 7.86 -20.10
CA ASN A 121 25.19 8.34 -21.24
C ASN A 121 25.32 9.86 -21.08
N LEU A 122 26.44 10.23 -20.46
CA LEU A 122 26.98 11.58 -20.43
C LEU A 122 27.25 12.08 -21.85
N GLU A 123 26.68 13.23 -22.20
CA GLU A 123 27.34 14.44 -22.72
C GLU A 123 26.25 15.47 -23.08
N ASP A 124 26.11 16.52 -22.25
CA ASP A 124 26.60 17.89 -22.50
C ASP A 124 25.75 18.66 -23.53
N GLY A 125 25.14 19.82 -23.28
CA GLY A 125 25.12 20.73 -22.16
C GLY A 125 24.08 21.82 -22.43
N GLY A 126 23.71 22.60 -21.41
CA GLY A 126 22.79 23.73 -21.61
C GLY A 126 22.29 24.33 -20.30
N LYS A 127 23.06 25.27 -19.74
CA LYS A 127 22.68 26.11 -18.60
C LYS A 127 21.41 26.91 -18.89
N ILE A 128 20.43 26.86 -17.98
CA ILE A 128 19.57 28.01 -17.64
C ILE A 128 19.44 28.03 -16.12
N LEU A 129 20.01 29.08 -15.51
CA LEU A 129 19.73 29.49 -14.13
C LEU A 129 18.45 30.33 -14.17
N ASP A 130 17.51 30.02 -13.28
CA ASP A 130 16.65 31.04 -12.66
C ASP A 130 16.30 30.57 -11.24
N HIS A 131 16.83 31.30 -10.27
CA HIS A 131 16.46 31.26 -8.87
C HIS A 131 15.07 31.87 -8.70
N GLU A 132 14.14 31.14 -8.09
CA GLU A 132 13.27 31.63 -7.00
C GLU A 132 12.28 30.53 -6.58
N ALA A 133 12.26 30.26 -5.27
CA ALA A 133 11.39 29.35 -4.47
C ALA A 133 12.10 28.09 -3.89
N GLU A 134 13.17 28.29 -3.12
CA GLU A 134 13.59 27.34 -2.07
C GLU A 134 12.59 27.38 -0.91
N ILE A 135 11.39 26.85 -1.12
CA ILE A 135 10.52 26.39 -0.03
C ILE A 135 10.66 24.88 -0.01
N ASP A 136 11.51 24.38 0.90
CA ASP A 136 11.47 23.04 1.49
C ASP A 136 11.14 21.88 0.53
N GLU A 137 11.77 21.83 -0.66
CA GLU A 137 11.61 20.74 -1.63
C GLU A 137 12.02 19.38 -1.02
N MET A 138 12.87 19.39 0.00
CA MET A 138 13.33 18.20 0.72
C MET A 138 12.21 17.57 1.57
N ALA A 139 11.43 18.37 2.30
CA ALA A 139 10.33 17.86 3.11
C ALA A 139 9.15 17.31 2.28
N VAL A 140 8.89 17.88 1.10
CA VAL A 140 7.83 17.41 0.19
C VAL A 140 8.22 16.07 -0.47
N HIS A 141 9.50 15.90 -0.79
CA HIS A 141 10.04 14.65 -1.33
C HIS A 141 9.97 13.51 -0.32
N ASP A 142 10.35 13.78 0.93
CA ASP A 142 10.29 12.80 2.01
C ASP A 142 8.84 12.39 2.32
N LEU A 143 7.89 13.35 2.33
CA LEU A 143 6.49 13.04 2.59
C LEU A 143 5.85 12.19 1.47
N GLY A 144 6.24 12.42 0.21
CA GLY A 144 5.80 11.64 -0.94
C GLY A 144 6.30 10.20 -0.88
N LEU A 145 7.60 10.01 -0.61
CA LEU A 145 8.21 8.68 -0.49
C LEU A 145 7.60 7.89 0.68
N ILE A 146 7.41 8.54 1.84
CA ILE A 146 6.76 7.93 3.01
C ILE A 146 5.34 7.48 2.66
N THR A 147 4.59 8.28 1.90
CA THR A 147 3.21 7.92 1.50
C THR A 147 3.19 6.68 0.60
N VAL A 148 4.09 6.61 -0.38
CA VAL A 148 4.20 5.48 -1.31
C VAL A 148 4.62 4.20 -0.57
N VAL A 149 5.63 4.27 0.31
CA VAL A 149 6.06 3.13 1.13
C VAL A 149 4.91 2.65 2.02
N CYS A 150 4.20 3.57 2.71
CA CYS A 150 3.03 3.22 3.53
C CYS A 150 1.94 2.50 2.72
N GLN A 151 1.71 2.92 1.47
CA GLN A 151 0.77 2.24 0.59
C GLN A 151 1.23 0.81 0.31
N TYR A 152 2.48 0.60 -0.13
CA TYR A 152 2.99 -0.75 -0.41
C TYR A 152 2.89 -1.67 0.82
N LEU A 153 3.24 -1.16 2.00
CA LEU A 153 3.11 -1.88 3.27
C LEU A 153 1.66 -2.34 3.51
N CYS A 154 0.70 -1.43 3.33
CA CYS A 154 -0.72 -1.75 3.48
C CYS A 154 -1.22 -2.80 2.47
N HIS A 155 -0.70 -2.77 1.23
CA HIS A 155 -1.05 -3.76 0.20
C HIS A 155 -0.55 -5.15 0.60
N ILE A 156 0.73 -5.27 0.99
CA ILE A 156 1.32 -6.55 1.38
C ILE A 156 0.63 -7.09 2.64
N ALA A 157 0.38 -6.24 3.64
CA ALA A 157 -0.39 -6.61 4.83
C ALA A 157 -1.80 -7.10 4.47
N SER A 158 -2.48 -6.46 3.51
CA SER A 158 -3.80 -6.90 3.03
C SER A 158 -3.76 -8.26 2.35
N ILE A 159 -2.71 -8.55 1.58
CA ILE A 159 -2.50 -9.87 0.94
C ILE A 159 -2.26 -10.94 2.02
N MET A 160 -1.40 -10.67 3.00
CA MET A 160 -1.15 -11.58 4.12
C MET A 160 -2.44 -11.84 4.93
N ALA A 161 -3.19 -10.79 5.25
CA ALA A 161 -4.48 -10.90 5.93
C ALA A 161 -5.49 -11.73 5.13
N HIS A 162 -5.56 -11.54 3.81
CA HIS A 162 -6.44 -12.31 2.91
C HIS A 162 -6.07 -13.81 2.90
N SER A 163 -4.78 -14.13 2.83
CA SER A 163 -4.29 -15.51 2.85
C SER A 163 -4.66 -16.25 4.15
N THR A 164 -4.76 -15.52 5.26
CA THR A 164 -5.14 -16.07 6.57
C THR A 164 -6.65 -16.11 6.75
N ASN A 165 -7.37 -15.13 6.21
CA ASN A 165 -8.82 -15.02 6.29
C ASN A 165 -9.36 -14.51 4.95
N MET A 166 -9.98 -15.40 4.16
CA MET A 166 -10.56 -15.06 2.87
C MET A 166 -11.64 -13.97 2.91
N ARG A 167 -12.17 -13.64 4.11
CA ARG A 167 -13.10 -12.52 4.30
C ARG A 167 -12.41 -11.16 4.30
N CYS A 168 -11.09 -11.11 4.48
CA CYS A 168 -10.29 -9.89 4.30
C CYS A 168 -10.15 -9.60 2.81
N ASN A 169 -11.14 -8.93 2.24
CA ASN A 169 -11.25 -8.64 0.81
C ASN A 169 -11.01 -7.16 0.49
N ALA A 170 -10.30 -6.45 1.37
CA ALA A 170 -10.00 -5.04 1.28
C ALA A 170 -9.33 -4.63 -0.04
N LEU A 171 -8.24 -5.31 -0.38
CA LEU A 171 -7.49 -5.02 -1.59
C LEU A 171 -8.32 -5.34 -2.84
N GLN A 172 -8.99 -6.50 -2.87
CA GLN A 172 -9.86 -6.88 -3.99
C GLN A 172 -11.04 -5.92 -4.17
N THR A 173 -11.56 -5.38 -3.06
CA THR A 173 -12.62 -4.36 -3.04
C THR A 173 -12.12 -3.04 -3.64
N ALA A 174 -10.92 -2.60 -3.26
CA ALA A 174 -10.31 -1.39 -3.78
C ALA A 174 -10.03 -1.49 -5.28
N ILE A 175 -9.47 -2.62 -5.73
CA ILE A 175 -9.24 -2.91 -7.15
C ILE A 175 -10.57 -2.93 -7.91
N GLY A 176 -11.57 -3.64 -7.39
CA GLY A 176 -12.90 -3.69 -8.01
C GLY A 176 -13.54 -2.30 -8.15
N PHE A 177 -13.41 -1.46 -7.13
CA PHE A 177 -13.90 -0.08 -7.16
C PHE A 177 -13.16 0.76 -8.22
N PHE A 178 -11.83 0.66 -8.29
CA PHE A 178 -11.03 1.35 -9.29
C PHE A 178 -11.40 0.93 -10.71
N LEU A 179 -11.55 -0.37 -10.96
CA LEU A 179 -11.93 -0.90 -12.27
C LEU A 179 -13.27 -0.35 -12.75
N GLU A 180 -14.26 -0.29 -11.86
CA GLU A 180 -15.55 0.31 -12.25
C GLU A 180 -15.46 1.82 -12.41
N ALA A 181 -14.73 2.53 -11.55
CA ALA A 181 -14.54 3.97 -11.71
C ALA A 181 -13.87 4.33 -13.05
N SER A 182 -12.97 3.46 -13.53
CA SER A 182 -12.27 3.59 -14.81
C SER A 182 -13.07 3.06 -16.01
N ASN A 183 -14.34 2.65 -15.82
CA ASN A 183 -15.16 1.99 -16.85
C ASN A 183 -14.42 0.82 -17.54
N ALA A 184 -13.66 0.03 -16.77
CA ALA A 184 -12.90 -1.08 -17.31
C ALA A 184 -13.83 -2.08 -18.04
N PRO A 185 -13.40 -2.66 -19.17
CA PRO A 185 -14.19 -3.67 -19.87
C PRO A 185 -14.55 -4.85 -18.96
N LYS A 186 -15.77 -5.39 -19.08
CA LYS A 186 -16.25 -6.51 -18.24
C LYS A 186 -15.29 -7.70 -18.25
N THR A 187 -14.68 -8.00 -19.41
CA THR A 187 -13.69 -9.06 -19.55
C THR A 187 -12.46 -8.86 -18.65
N VAL A 188 -12.01 -7.62 -18.45
CA VAL A 188 -10.89 -7.30 -17.54
C VAL A 188 -11.34 -7.51 -16.09
N CYS A 189 -12.52 -7.02 -15.72
CA CYS A 189 -13.08 -7.22 -14.38
C CYS A 189 -13.27 -8.70 -14.04
N GLU A 190 -13.78 -9.50 -14.99
CA GLU A 190 -13.96 -10.95 -14.83
C GLU A 190 -12.62 -11.68 -14.73
N LEU A 191 -11.63 -11.34 -15.55
CA LEU A 191 -10.29 -11.91 -15.49
C LEU A 191 -9.62 -11.66 -14.13
N LEU A 192 -9.68 -10.42 -13.63
CA LEU A 192 -9.12 -10.04 -12.33
C LEU A 192 -9.89 -10.69 -11.16
N ALA A 193 -11.19 -10.88 -11.31
CA ALA A 193 -11.98 -11.61 -10.33
C ALA A 193 -11.65 -13.12 -10.32
N HIS A 194 -11.50 -13.74 -11.48
CA HIS A 194 -11.14 -15.16 -11.60
C HIS A 194 -9.71 -15.46 -11.10
N SER A 195 -8.80 -14.50 -11.18
CA SER A 195 -7.45 -14.59 -10.60
C SER A 195 -7.38 -14.26 -9.11
N GLY A 196 -8.50 -13.91 -8.47
CA GLY A 196 -8.55 -13.57 -7.05
C GLY A 196 -7.98 -12.19 -6.70
N MET A 197 -7.67 -11.36 -7.70
CA MET A 197 -7.14 -10.01 -7.53
C MET A 197 -8.24 -8.96 -7.33
N SER A 198 -9.47 -9.22 -7.79
CA SER A 198 -10.61 -8.31 -7.66
C SER A 198 -11.85 -9.03 -7.14
N VAL A 199 -12.81 -8.27 -6.59
CA VAL A 199 -14.19 -8.76 -6.45
C VAL A 199 -14.86 -8.85 -7.81
N SER A 200 -15.89 -9.70 -7.92
CA SER A 200 -16.65 -9.84 -9.18
C SER A 200 -17.38 -8.56 -9.55
N ALA A 201 -17.58 -8.32 -10.85
CA ALA A 201 -18.31 -7.16 -11.35
C ALA A 201 -19.69 -7.01 -10.69
N ALA A 202 -20.42 -8.12 -10.50
CA ALA A 202 -21.71 -8.13 -9.80
C ALA A 202 -21.59 -7.71 -8.32
N THR A 203 -20.45 -7.96 -7.68
CA THR A 203 -20.18 -7.52 -6.30
C THR A 203 -19.85 -6.02 -6.29
N THR A 204 -19.02 -5.55 -7.22
CA THR A 204 -18.72 -4.12 -7.39
C THR A 204 -19.98 -3.30 -7.65
N SER A 205 -20.85 -3.72 -8.57
CA SER A 205 -22.10 -2.99 -8.84
C SER A 205 -23.03 -2.97 -7.62
N ARG A 206 -23.08 -4.06 -6.83
CA ARG A 206 -23.83 -4.09 -5.56
C ARG A 206 -23.25 -3.14 -4.52
N MET A 207 -21.93 -3.03 -4.44
CA MET A 207 -21.24 -2.06 -3.57
C MET A 207 -21.50 -0.61 -3.96
N LEU A 208 -21.55 -0.34 -5.27
CA LEU A 208 -21.73 1.00 -5.81
C LEU A 208 -23.17 1.49 -5.76
N GLY A 209 -24.16 0.61 -5.80
CA GLY A 209 -25.58 0.99 -5.76
C GLY A 209 -25.93 1.95 -4.61
N PRO A 210 -25.64 1.60 -3.34
CA PRO A 210 -25.86 2.49 -2.20
C PRO A 210 -25.09 3.81 -2.28
N LEU A 211 -23.84 3.78 -2.78
CA LEU A 211 -23.00 4.97 -2.92
C LEU A 211 -23.54 5.94 -3.97
N ARG A 212 -23.97 5.41 -5.12
CA ARG A 212 -24.61 6.20 -6.19
C ARG A 212 -25.87 6.88 -5.68
N SER A 213 -26.72 6.14 -4.99
CA SER A 213 -27.94 6.70 -4.36
C SER A 213 -27.62 7.79 -3.34
N GLN A 214 -26.60 7.60 -2.48
CA GLN A 214 -26.14 8.62 -1.53
C GLN A 214 -25.62 9.89 -2.24
N CYS A 215 -24.84 9.74 -3.31
CA CYS A 215 -24.36 10.87 -4.11
C CYS A 215 -25.52 11.63 -4.76
N GLU A 216 -26.49 10.94 -5.35
CA GLU A 216 -27.68 11.56 -5.95
C GLU A 216 -28.51 12.35 -4.94
N MET A 217 -28.69 11.82 -3.72
CA MET A 217 -29.39 12.53 -2.65
C MET A 217 -28.65 13.80 -2.22
N LYS A 218 -27.32 13.73 -2.05
CA LYS A 218 -26.49 14.90 -1.73
C LYS A 218 -26.54 15.96 -2.83
N LEU A 219 -26.50 15.53 -4.10
CA LEU A 219 -26.58 16.44 -5.24
C LEU A 219 -27.94 17.17 -5.30
N LYS A 220 -29.04 16.44 -5.05
CA LYS A 220 -30.40 17.01 -5.00
C LYS A 220 -30.62 17.94 -3.81
N GLY A 221 -29.91 17.74 -2.69
CA GLY A 221 -29.99 18.61 -1.51
C GLY A 221 -29.17 19.90 -1.62
N LEU A 222 -28.33 20.05 -2.67
CA LEU A 222 -27.50 21.23 -2.91
C LEU A 222 -28.09 22.17 -3.98
N GLY A 223 -29.17 21.79 -4.65
CA GLY A 223 -29.93 22.61 -5.60
C GLY A 223 -31.27 23.01 -5.05
#